data_AF-A0A960SIZ0-F1
#
_entry.id   AF-A0A960SIZ0-F1
#
_cell.length_a   1.000
_cell.length_b   1.000
_cell.length_c   1.000
_cell.angle_alpha   90.00
_cell.angle_beta   90.00
_cell.angle_gamma   90.00
#
_symmetry.space_group_name_H-M   'P 1'
#
loop_
_entity.id
_entity.type
_entity.pdbx_description
1 polymer ?
#
loop_
_entity_poly.entity_id
_entity_poly.type
_entity_poly.pdbx_seq_one_letter_code
_entity_poly.pdbx_strand_id
1 'polypeptide(L)'
;MAVKKKSATAPLTFDIGGKLLDKIETLQKRTGAASKSEVIRYALQEFDFSTVQIEPKASKQISVRLSNKAKTELVRASKRLKVSVGELLRLSVEALPKKMAAGSLASAAPKKAAKKAAKKASKKKAAPSKPVKKAAKKAAKKAAK
;
A
#
# COMPACT_ATOMS: atom_id res chain seq x y z
N MET A 1 -13.01 -13.35 -49.21
CA MET A 1 -12.76 -12.16 -48.37
C MET A 1 -11.87 -12.58 -47.20
N ALA A 2 -10.84 -11.81 -46.86
CA ALA A 2 -9.92 -12.16 -45.76
C ALA A 2 -10.52 -11.82 -44.40
N VAL A 3 -10.69 -12.81 -43.52
CA VAL A 3 -11.16 -12.59 -42.15
C VAL A 3 -10.01 -11.95 -41.36
N LYS A 4 -10.13 -10.65 -41.05
CA LYS A 4 -9.19 -9.96 -40.15
C LYS A 4 -9.20 -10.68 -38.79
N LYS A 5 -8.07 -11.28 -38.40
CA LYS A 5 -7.89 -11.86 -37.06
C LYS A 5 -8.14 -10.76 -36.03
N LYS A 6 -9.17 -10.91 -35.18
CA LYS A 6 -9.41 -10.01 -34.06
C LYS A 6 -8.21 -10.13 -33.10
N SER A 7 -7.50 -9.02 -32.89
CA SER A 7 -6.38 -8.95 -31.94
C SER A 7 -6.85 -9.34 -30.54
N ALA A 8 -6.11 -10.21 -29.85
CA ALA A 8 -6.42 -10.58 -28.48
C ALA A 8 -6.35 -9.34 -27.56
N THR A 9 -7.43 -9.05 -26.85
CA THR A 9 -7.52 -7.93 -25.89
C THR A 9 -7.47 -8.47 -24.47
N ALA A 10 -6.50 -8.02 -23.68
CA ALA A 10 -6.42 -8.30 -22.25
C ALA A 10 -7.01 -7.13 -21.42
N PRO A 11 -7.66 -7.38 -20.28
CA PRO A 11 -8.12 -6.32 -19.39
C PRO A 11 -6.93 -5.63 -18.70
N LEU A 12 -6.95 -4.30 -18.67
CA LEU A 12 -6.02 -3.48 -17.90
C LEU A 12 -6.81 -2.63 -16.91
N THR A 13 -6.57 -2.84 -15.61
CA THR A 13 -7.27 -2.13 -14.53
C THR A 13 -6.37 -1.03 -13.98
N PHE A 14 -6.89 0.18 -13.89
CA PHE A 14 -6.24 1.34 -13.27
C PHE A 14 -7.28 2.24 -12.60
N ASP A 15 -6.85 3.02 -11.61
CA ASP A 15 -7.71 3.98 -10.91
C ASP A 15 -7.81 5.30 -11.68
N ILE A 16 -8.98 5.94 -11.64
CA ILE A 16 -9.26 7.20 -12.36
C ILE A 16 -10.03 8.19 -11.48
N GLY A 17 -9.53 9.43 -11.43
CA GLY A 17 -10.25 10.53 -10.79
C GLY A 17 -11.49 10.95 -11.60
N GLY A 18 -12.57 11.33 -10.92
CA GLY A 18 -13.86 11.71 -11.56
C GLY A 18 -13.71 12.68 -12.74
N LYS A 19 -12.93 13.75 -12.57
CA LYS A 19 -12.65 14.75 -13.63
C LYS A 19 -12.07 14.15 -14.93
N LEU A 20 -11.41 13.00 -14.88
CA LEU A 20 -10.90 12.30 -16.05
C LEU A 20 -11.99 11.41 -16.67
N LEU A 21 -12.78 10.73 -15.84
CA LEU A 21 -13.95 9.97 -16.27
C LEU A 21 -14.96 10.86 -17.02
N ASP A 22 -15.26 12.04 -16.48
CA ASP A 22 -16.17 13.03 -17.10
C ASP A 22 -15.67 13.45 -18.50
N LYS A 23 -14.36 13.63 -18.65
CA LYS A 23 -13.72 13.94 -19.95
C LYS A 23 -13.86 12.77 -20.93
N ILE A 24 -13.61 11.55 -20.49
CA ILE A 24 -13.75 10.34 -21.33
C ILE A 24 -15.20 10.18 -21.80
N GLU A 25 -16.19 10.40 -20.93
CA GLU A 25 -17.61 10.35 -21.29
C GLU A 25 -18.02 11.47 -22.24
N THR A 26 -17.50 12.68 -22.05
CA THR A 26 -17.74 13.82 -22.94
C THR A 26 -17.15 13.56 -24.33
N LEU A 27 -15.92 13.02 -24.40
CA LEU A 27 -15.29 12.61 -25.65
C LEU A 27 -16.08 11.48 -26.33
N GLN A 28 -16.50 10.45 -25.58
CA GLN A 28 -17.29 9.35 -26.13
C GLN A 28 -18.60 9.86 -26.78
N LYS A 29 -19.33 10.74 -26.09
CA LYS A 29 -20.56 11.36 -26.63
C LYS A 29 -20.29 12.22 -27.86
N ARG A 30 -19.15 12.94 -27.90
CA ARG A 30 -18.77 13.82 -29.02
C ARG A 30 -18.29 13.06 -30.26
N THR A 31 -17.56 11.96 -30.10
CA THR A 31 -17.00 11.18 -31.22
C THR A 31 -17.92 10.05 -31.69
N GLY A 32 -18.96 9.71 -30.92
CA GLY A 32 -19.82 8.56 -31.21
C GLY A 32 -19.16 7.21 -30.94
N ALA A 33 -18.04 7.18 -30.21
CA ALA A 33 -17.31 5.95 -29.93
C ALA A 33 -18.17 4.93 -29.15
N ALA A 34 -18.11 3.66 -29.56
CA ALA A 34 -18.95 2.60 -29.02
C ALA A 34 -18.63 2.26 -27.56
N SER A 35 -17.43 2.60 -27.07
CA SER A 35 -17.05 2.39 -25.67
C SER A 35 -15.98 3.36 -25.16
N LYS A 36 -15.93 3.56 -23.84
CA LYS A 36 -14.81 4.24 -23.15
C LYS A 36 -13.45 3.62 -23.51
N SER A 37 -13.39 2.31 -23.66
CA SER A 37 -12.20 1.55 -24.06
C SER A 37 -11.75 1.81 -25.51
N GLU A 38 -12.62 2.33 -26.36
CA GLU A 38 -12.28 2.77 -27.72
C GLU A 38 -11.70 4.18 -27.71
N VAL A 39 -12.30 5.11 -26.94
CA VAL A 39 -11.75 6.45 -26.69
C VAL A 39 -10.33 6.36 -26.11
N ILE A 40 -10.10 5.48 -25.13
CA ILE A 40 -8.78 5.26 -24.55
C ILE A 40 -7.81 4.68 -25.58
N ARG A 41 -8.23 3.72 -26.41
CA ARG A 41 -7.36 3.15 -27.46
C ARG A 41 -6.96 4.19 -28.51
N TYR A 42 -7.89 5.03 -28.95
CA TYR A 42 -7.61 6.14 -29.85
C TYR A 42 -6.64 7.15 -29.22
N ALA A 43 -6.89 7.55 -27.96
CA ALA A 43 -5.98 8.44 -27.23
C ALA A 43 -4.56 7.87 -27.11
N LEU A 44 -4.40 6.57 -26.90
CA LEU A 44 -3.08 5.90 -26.84
C LEU A 44 -2.39 5.76 -28.21
N GLN A 45 -3.12 5.90 -29.33
CA GLN A 45 -2.54 5.90 -30.69
C GLN A 45 -2.04 7.28 -31.10
N GLU A 46 -2.75 8.34 -30.71
CA GLU A 46 -2.38 9.74 -30.97
C GLU A 46 -1.32 10.28 -30.00
N PHE A 47 -1.12 9.61 -28.85
CA PHE A 47 -0.21 10.08 -27.81
C PHE A 47 1.22 9.58 -28.04
N ASP A 48 2.11 10.49 -28.44
CA ASP A 48 3.54 10.21 -28.51
C ASP A 48 4.14 10.10 -27.10
N PHE A 49 4.58 8.90 -26.72
CA PHE A 49 5.26 8.65 -25.44
C PHE A 49 6.70 9.17 -25.40
N SER A 50 7.30 9.50 -26.55
CA SER A 50 8.72 9.87 -26.68
C SER A 50 9.00 11.29 -26.18
N THR A 51 8.02 12.20 -26.32
CA THR A 51 8.11 13.60 -25.89
C THR A 51 7.67 13.83 -24.44
N VAL A 52 7.18 12.81 -23.74
CA VAL A 52 6.59 12.96 -22.40
C VAL A 52 7.67 12.95 -21.31
N GLN A 53 8.03 14.14 -20.84
CA GLN A 53 8.77 14.29 -19.59
C GLN A 53 7.85 14.07 -18.39
N ILE A 54 7.70 12.81 -17.98
CA ILE A 54 7.14 12.47 -16.68
C ILE A 54 8.18 12.86 -15.63
N GLU A 55 7.95 13.90 -14.82
CA GLU A 55 8.76 14.11 -13.63
C GLU A 55 8.48 12.98 -12.62
N PRO A 56 9.43 12.07 -12.36
CA PRO A 56 9.22 11.03 -11.36
C PRO A 56 9.26 11.71 -10.00
N LYS A 57 8.09 11.87 -9.36
CA LYS A 57 7.98 12.47 -8.03
C LYS A 57 8.81 11.63 -7.04
N ALA A 58 10.03 12.09 -6.75
CA ALA A 58 11.05 11.37 -6.00
C ALA A 58 10.73 11.30 -4.50
N SER A 59 9.62 10.63 -4.16
CA SER A 59 9.15 10.45 -2.79
C SER A 59 10.01 9.43 -2.06
N LYS A 60 10.79 9.89 -1.09
CA LYS A 60 11.53 9.03 -0.17
C LYS A 60 10.59 8.49 0.91
N GLN A 61 10.64 7.18 1.17
CA GLN A 61 9.90 6.57 2.27
C GLN A 61 10.70 6.74 3.57
N ILE A 62 10.05 7.27 4.61
CA ILE A 62 10.64 7.48 5.94
C ILE A 62 9.79 6.74 6.97
N SER A 63 10.41 6.02 7.90
CA SER A 63 9.74 5.39 9.04
C SER A 63 9.82 6.29 10.28
N VAL A 64 8.68 6.85 10.69
CA VAL A 64 8.57 7.72 11.87
C VAL A 64 8.07 6.91 13.07
N ARG A 65 8.72 7.07 14.23
CA ARG A 65 8.27 6.48 15.50
C ARG A 65 7.27 7.42 16.17
N LEU A 66 6.01 7.00 16.23
CA LEU A 66 4.93 7.70 16.92
C LEU A 66 4.52 6.94 18.18
N SER A 67 3.95 7.64 19.17
CA SER A 67 3.31 7.00 20.32
C SER A 67 2.06 6.23 19.89
N ASN A 68 1.66 5.21 20.67
CA ASN A 68 0.48 4.42 20.34
C ASN A 68 -0.80 5.27 20.26
N LYS A 69 -0.96 6.27 21.16
CA LYS A 69 -2.08 7.21 21.13
C LYS A 69 -2.12 8.03 19.83
N ALA A 70 -1.00 8.68 19.48
CA ALA A 70 -0.89 9.47 18.25
C ALA A 70 -1.15 8.62 17.00
N LYS A 71 -0.64 7.37 16.97
CA LYS A 71 -0.94 6.43 15.87
C LYS A 71 -2.43 6.11 15.77
N THR A 72 -3.13 5.86 16.88
CA THR A 72 -4.57 5.57 16.86
C THR A 72 -5.41 6.77 16.42
N GLU A 73 -5.06 7.97 16.86
CA GLU A 73 -5.75 9.21 16.47
C GLU A 73 -5.55 9.53 14.99
N LEU A 74 -4.32 9.39 14.48
CA LEU A 74 -3.99 9.59 13.07
C LEU A 74 -4.75 8.61 12.15
N VAL A 75 -4.86 7.33 12.54
CA VAL A 75 -5.67 6.34 11.81
C VAL A 75 -7.17 6.66 11.87
N ARG A 76 -7.67 7.15 13.01
CA ARG A 76 -9.08 7.59 13.15
C ARG A 76 -9.36 8.82 12.27
N ALA A 77 -8.45 9.77 12.21
CA ALA A 77 -8.54 10.95 11.35
C ALA A 77 -8.52 10.58 9.86
N SER A 78 -7.60 9.71 9.44
CA SER A 78 -7.53 9.17 8.07
C SER A 78 -8.84 8.54 7.63
N LYS A 79 -9.43 7.66 8.46
CA LYS A 79 -10.73 7.03 8.17
C LYS A 79 -11.87 8.05 8.09
N ARG A 80 -11.92 9.03 8.99
CA ARG A 80 -12.96 10.08 9.00
C ARG A 80 -12.91 10.96 7.75
N LEU A 81 -11.70 11.34 7.34
CA LEU A 81 -11.46 12.27 6.23
C LEU A 81 -11.32 11.58 4.88
N LYS A 82 -11.33 10.24 4.83
CA LYS A 82 -11.13 9.39 3.64
C LYS A 82 -9.82 9.64 2.87
N VAL A 83 -8.81 10.23 3.54
CA VAL A 83 -7.47 10.49 2.99
C VAL A 83 -6.44 9.53 3.59
N SER A 84 -5.31 9.36 2.90
CA SER A 84 -4.26 8.44 3.39
C SER A 84 -3.56 8.98 4.64
N VAL A 85 -3.06 8.07 5.49
CA VAL A 85 -2.24 8.44 6.67
C VAL A 85 -1.00 9.24 6.26
N GLY A 86 -0.39 8.92 5.13
CA GLY A 86 0.79 9.63 4.61
C GLY A 86 0.48 11.05 4.13
N GLU A 87 -0.72 11.27 3.59
CA GLU A 87 -1.19 12.59 3.16
C GLU A 87 -1.48 13.52 4.34
N LEU A 88 -2.11 13.00 5.41
CA LEU A 88 -2.24 13.75 6.67
C LEU A 88 -0.87 14.14 7.25
N LEU A 89 0.12 13.25 7.20
CA LEU A 89 1.47 13.57 7.66
C LEU A 89 2.16 14.63 6.79
N ARG A 90 1.98 14.60 5.47
CA ARG A 90 2.49 15.65 4.55
C ARG A 90 1.88 17.01 4.88
N LEU A 91 0.55 17.09 4.95
CA LEU A 91 -0.18 18.31 5.30
C LEU A 91 0.23 18.85 6.69
N SER A 92 0.44 17.96 7.66
CA SER A 92 0.88 18.34 9.02
C SER A 92 2.28 18.96 9.04
N VAL A 93 3.18 18.53 8.14
CA VAL A 93 4.54 19.08 8.00
C VAL A 93 4.53 20.35 7.16
N GLU A 94 3.73 20.41 6.09
CA GLU A 94 3.55 21.60 5.25
C GLU A 94 2.89 22.77 6.01
N ALA A 95 2.07 22.47 7.02
CA ALA A 95 1.46 23.46 7.92
C ALA A 95 2.43 24.03 8.98
N LEU A 96 3.67 23.51 9.10
CA LEU A 96 4.65 24.06 10.03
C LEU A 96 5.18 25.42 9.51
N PRO A 97 5.42 26.40 10.40
CA PRO A 97 5.98 27.68 9.98
C PRO A 97 7.41 27.50 9.45
N LYS A 98 7.70 28.06 8.27
CA LYS A 98 9.02 27.97 7.60
C LYS A 98 10.21 28.40 8.48
N LYS A 99 9.96 29.23 9.49
CA LYS A 99 10.94 29.69 10.48
C LYS A 99 10.55 29.22 11.88
N MET A 100 10.82 27.96 12.20
CA MET A 100 10.83 27.48 13.59
C MET A 100 12.12 27.94 14.28
N ALA A 101 12.01 28.35 15.54
CA ALA A 101 13.19 28.69 16.35
C ALA A 101 14.01 27.42 16.65
N ALA A 102 15.33 27.49 16.47
CA ALA A 102 16.22 26.40 16.81
C ALA A 102 16.09 26.07 18.31
N GLY A 103 15.80 24.80 18.63
CA GLY A 103 15.55 24.35 20.01
C GLY A 103 14.08 24.32 20.46
N SER A 104 13.11 24.76 19.63
CA SER A 104 11.68 24.66 19.98
C SER A 104 11.17 23.21 20.14
N LEU A 105 11.88 22.25 19.56
CA LEU A 105 11.72 20.83 19.84
C LEU A 105 12.55 20.48 21.08
N ALA A 106 11.92 20.56 22.25
CA ALA A 106 12.56 20.27 23.52
C ALA A 106 13.21 18.87 23.52
N SER A 107 14.54 18.83 23.62
CA SER A 107 15.31 17.59 23.63
C SER A 107 14.97 16.76 24.88
N ALA A 108 14.19 15.70 24.69
CA ALA A 108 13.94 14.72 25.73
C ALA A 108 15.22 13.90 25.99
N ALA A 109 16.04 14.40 26.92
CA ALA A 109 17.33 13.82 27.27
C ALA A 109 17.24 12.32 27.62
N PRO A 110 18.25 11.50 27.28
CA PRO A 110 18.23 10.07 27.54
C PRO A 110 18.33 9.80 29.04
N LYS A 111 17.22 9.41 29.68
CA LYS A 111 17.25 8.97 31.08
C LYS A 111 18.10 7.69 31.19
N LYS A 112 19.22 7.81 31.92
CA LYS A 112 20.21 6.74 32.16
C LYS A 112 19.55 5.43 32.61
N ALA A 113 20.14 4.33 32.17
CA ALA A 113 19.72 2.98 32.56
C ALA A 113 19.89 2.75 34.08
N ALA A 114 18.78 2.49 34.77
CA ALA A 114 18.79 1.99 36.15
C ALA A 114 18.71 0.45 36.14
N LYS A 115 19.86 -0.21 35.98
CA LYS A 115 19.99 -1.66 36.14
C LYS A 115 20.23 -1.98 37.62
N LYS A 116 19.22 -2.50 38.33
CA LYS A 116 19.45 -3.20 39.62
C LYS A 116 18.58 -4.45 39.70
N ALA A 117 19.18 -5.55 40.12
CA ALA A 117 18.62 -6.90 40.02
C ALA A 117 18.63 -7.63 41.37
N ALA A 118 17.59 -8.43 41.62
CA ALA A 118 17.54 -9.56 42.56
C ALA A 118 16.41 -10.49 42.04
N LYS A 119 16.61 -11.71 41.51
CA LYS A 119 17.30 -12.94 42.01
C LYS A 119 16.44 -13.63 43.09
N LYS A 120 15.56 -14.59 42.72
CA LYS A 120 15.75 -16.09 42.72
C LYS A 120 15.70 -16.65 44.17
N ALA A 121 14.96 -17.70 44.58
CA ALA A 121 14.29 -18.88 43.97
C ALA A 121 12.91 -19.15 44.64
N SER A 122 12.09 -20.21 44.45
CA SER A 122 12.27 -21.67 44.17
C SER A 122 10.97 -22.25 43.51
N LYS A 123 10.95 -23.17 42.51
CA LYS A 123 11.44 -24.57 42.31
C LYS A 123 10.46 -25.67 42.79
N LYS A 124 10.38 -26.79 42.02
CA LYS A 124 9.56 -28.06 42.14
C LYS A 124 8.41 -28.12 41.11
N LYS A 125 8.13 -29.18 40.32
CA LYS A 125 8.90 -30.41 40.00
C LYS A 125 9.95 -30.12 38.89
N ALA A 126 9.79 -30.28 37.55
CA ALA A 126 8.78 -30.88 36.64
C ALA A 126 9.41 -30.95 35.21
N ALA A 127 9.21 -32.02 34.40
CA ALA A 127 9.82 -32.16 33.04
C ALA A 127 9.13 -33.26 32.13
N PRO A 128 9.68 -33.72 30.97
CA PRO A 128 9.08 -33.41 29.66
C PRO A 128 8.89 -34.60 28.68
N SER A 129 8.25 -34.38 27.52
CA SER A 129 8.46 -35.23 26.33
C SER A 129 8.31 -34.47 24.99
N LYS A 130 9.33 -34.61 24.13
CA LYS A 130 9.28 -34.32 22.68
C LYS A 130 9.17 -35.67 21.91
N PRO A 131 9.38 -35.73 20.59
CA PRO A 131 8.34 -35.56 19.57
C PRO A 131 8.18 -36.83 18.70
N VAL A 132 7.03 -37.03 18.04
CA VAL A 132 6.89 -38.17 17.10
C VAL A 132 6.35 -37.74 15.74
N LYS A 133 7.23 -37.76 14.73
CA LYS A 133 6.84 -37.80 13.31
C LYS A 133 6.31 -39.20 12.98
N LYS A 134 5.20 -39.31 12.25
CA LYS A 134 4.83 -40.51 11.49
C LYS A 134 4.06 -40.05 10.24
N ALA A 135 4.75 -39.71 9.15
CA ALA A 135 5.34 -40.62 8.16
C ALA A 135 4.28 -41.36 7.34
N ALA A 136 4.24 -41.07 6.04
CA ALA A 136 3.31 -41.67 5.08
C ALA A 136 3.69 -43.12 4.74
N LYS A 137 2.70 -44.02 4.74
CA LYS A 137 2.55 -45.16 3.81
C LYS A 137 1.36 -46.03 4.23
N LYS A 138 0.36 -46.16 3.35
CA LYS A 138 -0.03 -47.49 2.85
C LYS A 138 -0.81 -47.39 1.54
N ALA A 139 -0.07 -47.55 0.44
CA ALA A 139 -0.68 -48.08 -0.77
C ALA A 139 -0.94 -49.58 -0.54
N ALA A 140 -2.19 -49.99 -0.68
CA ALA A 140 -2.64 -51.35 -0.92
C ALA A 140 -3.90 -51.19 -1.79
N LYS A 141 -3.88 -51.64 -3.06
CA LYS A 141 -4.33 -52.97 -3.48
C LYS A 141 -5.79 -53.26 -3.07
N LYS A 142 -6.66 -53.79 -3.93
CA LYS A 142 -6.63 -54.00 -5.40
C LYS A 142 -8.00 -54.58 -5.79
N ALA A 143 -8.56 -54.16 -6.92
CA ALA A 143 -9.53 -54.92 -7.74
C ALA A 143 -10.92 -55.27 -7.14
N ALA A 144 -11.77 -55.75 -8.06
CA ALA A 144 -13.14 -56.24 -7.92
C ALA A 144 -14.23 -55.17 -7.69
N LYS A 145 -15.25 -55.08 -8.55
CA LYS A 145 -15.44 -55.68 -9.88
C LYS A 145 -16.41 -54.83 -10.69
#